data_AF-A0A4Q3AVM3-F1
#
_entry.id   AF-A0A4Q3AVM3-F1
#
_cell.length_a   1.000
_cell.length_b   1.000
_cell.length_c   1.000
_cell.angle_alpha   90.00
_cell.angle_beta   90.00
_cell.angle_gamma   90.00
#
_symmetry.space_group_name_H-M   'P 1'
#
loop_
_entity.id
_entity.type
_entity.pdbx_description
1 polymer ?
#
loop_
_entity_poly.entity_id
_entity_poly.type
_entity_poly.pdbx_seq_one_letter_code
_entity_poly.pdbx_strand_id
1 'polypeptide(L)'
;MKQFFIGTIFFAFAGTATMAQTGSVAKNIKASVIENNLVVTWNEANASETGSWEVQGSADGKSFSTIGLVWGADPKGNRNGYAFKQTANKVQSKYQYFRVMYVANSNTAETSNTIRISK
;
A
#
# COMPACT_ATOMS: atom_id res chain seq x y z
N MET A 1 60.72 -1.21 22.91
CA MET A 1 59.96 -1.99 23.91
C MET A 1 58.49 -1.66 23.79
N LYS A 2 57.65 -2.70 23.87
CA LYS A 2 56.21 -2.69 24.17
C LYS A 2 55.25 -2.10 23.13
N GLN A 3 54.93 -2.99 22.20
CA GLN A 3 53.65 -3.15 21.50
C GLN A 3 52.48 -3.17 22.50
N PHE A 4 51.49 -2.30 22.31
CA PHE A 4 50.23 -2.29 23.05
C PHE A 4 49.10 -2.67 22.09
N PHE A 5 48.54 -3.87 22.28
CA PHE A 5 47.31 -4.32 21.66
C PHE A 5 46.13 -3.55 22.29
N ILE A 6 45.41 -2.75 21.50
CA ILE A 6 44.12 -2.18 21.89
C ILE A 6 43.04 -3.01 21.20
N GLY A 7 42.38 -3.88 21.97
CA GLY A 7 41.22 -4.64 21.52
C GLY A 7 39.97 -3.77 21.55
N THR A 8 39.38 -3.49 20.39
CA THR A 8 38.08 -2.82 20.27
C THR A 8 36.99 -3.88 20.29
N ILE A 9 36.19 -3.92 21.37
CA ILE A 9 34.95 -4.69 21.43
C ILE A 9 33.84 -3.85 20.78
N PHE A 10 33.32 -4.32 19.64
CA PHE A 10 32.08 -3.79 19.05
C PHE A 10 30.89 -4.53 19.66
N PHE A 11 30.14 -3.87 20.54
CA PHE A 11 28.78 -4.30 20.92
C PHE A 11 27.79 -3.79 19.86
N ALA A 12 27.38 -4.66 18.94
CA ALA A 12 26.28 -4.38 18.04
C ALA A 12 24.96 -4.65 18.78
N PHE A 13 24.34 -3.60 19.31
CA PHE A 13 22.98 -3.66 19.85
C PHE A 13 22.00 -3.71 18.66
N ALA A 14 21.64 -4.92 18.22
CA ALA A 14 20.60 -5.12 17.20
C ALA A 14 19.22 -4.92 17.86
N GLY A 15 18.86 -3.67 18.12
CA GLY A 15 17.49 -3.32 18.48
C GLY A 15 16.59 -3.50 17.27
N THR A 16 15.83 -4.58 17.19
CA THR A 16 14.74 -4.70 16.22
C THR A 16 13.63 -3.75 16.67
N ALA A 17 13.55 -2.57 16.04
CA ALA A 17 12.39 -1.71 16.19
C ALA A 17 11.17 -2.45 15.61
N THR A 18 10.34 -3.04 16.47
CA THR A 18 9.02 -3.53 16.08
C THR A 18 8.14 -2.31 15.86
N MET A 19 7.96 -1.91 14.61
CA MET A 19 6.95 -0.92 14.27
C MET A 19 5.58 -1.54 14.55
N ALA A 20 4.85 -1.00 15.53
CA ALA A 20 3.46 -1.36 15.73
C ALA A 20 2.70 -1.00 14.45
N GLN A 21 2.11 -2.00 13.79
CA GLN A 21 1.29 -1.79 12.61
C GLN A 21 -0.05 -1.20 13.08
N THR A 22 -0.19 0.13 13.01
CA THR A 22 -1.49 0.79 13.08
C THR A 22 -2.45 0.09 12.11
N GLY A 23 -3.66 -0.21 12.57
CA GLY A 23 -4.63 -0.99 11.81
C GLY A 23 -4.85 -0.42 10.40
N SER A 24 -4.97 -1.30 9.41
CA SER A 24 -5.06 -0.90 8.01
C SER A 24 -6.34 -0.10 7.73
N VAL A 25 -6.20 1.07 7.10
CA VAL A 25 -7.31 1.98 6.74
C VAL A 25 -8.26 1.39 5.68
N ALA A 26 -7.80 0.38 4.95
CA ALA A 26 -8.62 -0.38 4.00
C ALA A 26 -8.55 -1.88 4.29
N LYS A 27 -9.67 -2.56 4.10
CA LYS A 27 -9.84 -4.00 4.29
C LYS A 27 -10.26 -4.66 2.99
N ASN A 28 -10.08 -5.99 2.91
CA ASN A 28 -10.49 -6.81 1.78
C ASN A 28 -9.95 -6.35 0.42
N ILE A 29 -8.77 -5.71 0.41
CA ILE A 29 -8.16 -5.23 -0.83
C ILE A 29 -7.81 -6.40 -1.74
N LYS A 30 -8.18 -6.28 -3.02
CA LYS A 30 -7.89 -7.25 -4.09
C LYS A 30 -7.45 -6.50 -5.34
N ALA A 31 -6.48 -7.04 -6.07
CA ALA A 31 -6.12 -6.59 -7.42
C ALA A 31 -6.16 -7.77 -8.38
N SER A 32 -6.81 -7.58 -9.53
CA SER A 32 -6.98 -8.60 -10.56
C SER A 32 -6.96 -8.00 -11.96
N VAL A 33 -6.76 -8.84 -12.97
CA VAL A 33 -6.92 -8.46 -14.37
C VAL A 33 -8.21 -9.09 -14.89
N ILE A 34 -9.19 -8.27 -15.25
CA ILE A 34 -10.48 -8.72 -15.76
C ILE A 34 -10.70 -8.04 -17.11
N GLU A 35 -10.90 -8.81 -18.18
CA GLU A 35 -11.17 -8.28 -19.53
C GLU A 35 -10.15 -7.21 -19.96
N ASN A 36 -8.85 -7.49 -19.79
CA ASN A 36 -7.75 -6.56 -20.10
C ASN A 36 -7.76 -5.24 -19.28
N ASN A 37 -8.44 -5.22 -18.15
CA ASN A 37 -8.42 -4.10 -17.20
C ASN A 37 -7.83 -4.55 -15.88
N LEU A 38 -6.90 -3.76 -15.35
CA LEU A 38 -6.55 -3.80 -13.94
C LEU A 38 -7.77 -3.34 -13.15
N VAL A 39 -8.22 -4.18 -12.23
CA VAL A 39 -9.30 -3.90 -11.29
C VAL A 39 -8.76 -4.05 -9.87
N VAL A 40 -8.73 -2.95 -9.13
CA VAL A 40 -8.39 -2.93 -7.70
C VAL A 40 -9.65 -2.57 -6.90
N THR A 41 -10.00 -3.38 -5.92
CA THR A 41 -11.19 -3.18 -5.08
C THR A 41 -10.83 -3.27 -3.61
N TRP A 42 -11.52 -2.50 -2.76
CA TRP A 42 -11.33 -2.51 -1.31
C TRP A 42 -12.58 -2.01 -0.58
N ASN A 43 -12.60 -2.22 0.73
CA ASN A 43 -13.53 -1.58 1.64
C ASN A 43 -12.79 -0.63 2.58
N GLU A 44 -13.35 0.54 2.82
CA GLU A 44 -12.87 1.40 3.90
C GLU A 44 -13.07 0.73 5.26
N ALA A 45 -12.06 0.78 6.13
CA ALA A 45 -12.08 0.12 7.43
C ALA A 45 -12.96 0.84 8.45
N ASN A 46 -12.98 2.18 8.40
CA ASN A 46 -13.72 3.06 9.29
C ASN A 46 -14.55 3.99 8.40
N ALA A 47 -15.83 3.65 8.23
CA ALA A 47 -16.75 4.29 7.28
C ALA A 47 -17.17 5.71 7.69
N SER A 48 -16.23 6.58 8.07
CA SER A 48 -16.58 7.86 8.68
C SER A 48 -16.68 9.00 7.68
N GLU A 49 -16.03 8.96 6.52
CA GLU A 49 -16.03 10.10 5.60
C GLU A 49 -15.98 9.64 4.13
N THR A 50 -16.66 10.38 3.26
CA THR A 50 -16.51 10.25 1.80
C THR A 50 -15.10 10.71 1.41
N GLY A 51 -14.10 9.88 1.69
CA GLY A 51 -12.71 10.21 1.45
C GLY A 51 -12.24 9.87 0.04
N SER A 52 -11.05 10.37 -0.26
CA SER A 52 -10.37 10.13 -1.52
C SER A 52 -9.23 9.14 -1.31
N TRP A 53 -8.94 8.36 -2.34
CA TRP A 53 -7.95 7.29 -2.25
C TRP A 53 -6.93 7.42 -3.35
N GLU A 54 -5.66 7.27 -2.97
CA GLU A 54 -4.60 7.00 -3.92
C GLU A 54 -4.47 5.50 -4.13
N VAL A 55 -4.53 5.07 -5.38
CA VAL A 55 -4.15 3.72 -5.77
C VAL A 55 -2.68 3.75 -6.14
N GLN A 56 -1.89 2.88 -5.50
CA GLN A 56 -0.44 2.84 -5.68
C GLN A 56 0.00 1.47 -6.21
N GLY A 57 0.90 1.49 -7.19
CA GLY A 57 1.51 0.30 -7.80
C GLY A 57 3.00 0.21 -7.49
N SER A 58 3.50 -1.03 -7.40
CA SER A 58 4.90 -1.35 -7.15
C SER A 58 5.34 -2.59 -7.93
N ALA A 59 6.58 -2.58 -8.43
CA ALA A 59 7.20 -3.73 -9.10
C ALA A 59 7.76 -4.75 -8.10
N ASP A 60 8.25 -4.26 -6.95
CA ASP A 60 9.04 -4.99 -5.96
C ASP A 60 8.32 -5.17 -4.61
N GLY A 61 7.17 -4.53 -4.42
CA GLY A 61 6.41 -4.53 -3.17
C GLY A 61 6.98 -3.58 -2.10
N LYS A 62 7.98 -2.77 -2.44
CA LYS A 62 8.67 -1.84 -1.53
C LYS A 62 8.52 -0.39 -1.99
N SER A 63 8.81 -0.15 -3.27
CA SER A 63 8.79 1.17 -3.89
C SER A 63 7.44 1.38 -4.57
N PHE A 64 6.62 2.27 -4.02
CA PHE A 64 5.27 2.53 -4.52
C PHE A 64 5.18 3.86 -5.24
N SER A 65 4.40 3.89 -6.31
CA SER A 65 4.06 5.10 -7.05
C SER A 65 2.56 5.17 -7.29
N THR A 66 2.00 6.37 -7.24
CA THR A 66 0.57 6.61 -7.50
C THR A 66 0.25 6.31 -8.96
N ILE A 67 -0.81 5.52 -9.18
CA ILE A 67 -1.29 5.11 -10.50
C ILE A 67 -2.71 5.62 -10.78
N GLY A 68 -3.40 6.15 -9.77
CA GLY A 68 -4.72 6.73 -9.92
C GLY A 68 -5.27 7.27 -8.61
N LEU A 69 -6.32 8.09 -8.75
CA LEU A 69 -7.11 8.62 -7.65
C LEU A 69 -8.54 8.11 -7.76
N VAL A 70 -9.16 7.77 -6.63
CA VAL A 70 -10.57 7.38 -6.55
C VAL A 70 -11.29 8.30 -5.58
N TRP A 71 -12.35 8.93 -6.06
CA TRP A 71 -13.13 9.93 -5.34
C TRP A 71 -14.53 9.38 -5.09
N GLY A 72 -14.83 9.08 -3.83
CA GLY A 72 -16.11 8.49 -3.44
C GLY A 72 -16.23 6.99 -3.71
N ALA A 73 -17.23 6.39 -3.07
CA ALA A 73 -17.51 4.96 -3.14
C ALA A 73 -18.02 4.55 -4.54
N ASP A 74 -17.82 3.27 -4.88
CA ASP A 74 -18.38 2.67 -6.08
C ASP A 74 -19.91 2.71 -6.02
N PRO A 75 -20.60 3.40 -6.95
CA PRO A 75 -22.05 3.52 -6.96
C PRO A 75 -22.76 2.17 -7.18
N LYS A 76 -22.05 1.15 -7.68
CA LYS A 76 -22.59 -0.21 -7.87
C LYS A 76 -22.28 -1.14 -6.69
N GLY A 77 -21.46 -0.70 -5.74
CA GLY A 77 -20.99 -1.49 -4.60
C GLY A 77 -21.70 -1.15 -3.29
N ASN A 78 -21.12 -1.64 -2.19
CA ASN A 78 -21.53 -1.24 -0.84
C ASN A 78 -21.15 0.23 -0.58
N ARG A 79 -21.85 0.91 0.35
CA ARG A 79 -21.60 2.33 0.69
C ARG A 79 -20.13 2.69 1.02
N ASN A 80 -19.32 1.70 1.41
CA ASN A 80 -17.90 1.86 1.78
C ASN A 80 -16.98 1.05 0.85
N GLY A 81 -17.50 0.59 -0.29
CA GLY A 81 -16.78 -0.16 -1.29
C GLY A 81 -16.23 0.77 -2.36
N TYR A 82 -14.99 0.53 -2.78
CA TYR A 82 -14.31 1.34 -3.77
C TYR A 82 -13.70 0.46 -4.84
N ALA A 83 -13.63 0.99 -6.05
CA ALA A 83 -13.05 0.30 -7.19
C ALA A 83 -12.25 1.26 -8.06
N PHE A 84 -11.09 0.78 -8.52
CA PHE A 84 -10.29 1.42 -9.55
C PHE A 84 -10.21 0.49 -10.76
N LYS A 85 -10.60 0.99 -11.93
CA LYS A 85 -10.55 0.25 -13.20
C LYS A 85 -9.75 1.04 -14.22
N GLN A 86 -8.70 0.43 -14.75
CA GLN A 86 -7.83 1.03 -15.77
C GLN A 86 -7.38 -0.04 -16.75
N THR A 87 -7.27 0.29 -18.04
CA THR A 87 -6.75 -0.66 -19.04
C THR A 87 -5.35 -1.15 -18.64
N ALA A 88 -5.19 -2.47 -18.57
CA ALA A 88 -4.01 -3.13 -18.02
C ALA A 88 -2.72 -2.71 -18.72
N ASN A 89 -2.76 -2.58 -20.05
CA ASN A 89 -1.61 -2.20 -20.88
C ASN A 89 -1.00 -0.83 -20.52
N LYS A 90 -1.74 0.04 -19.83
CA LYS A 90 -1.26 1.37 -19.41
C LYS A 90 -0.58 1.38 -18.03
N VAL A 91 -0.76 0.33 -17.23
CA VAL A 91 -0.37 0.32 -15.81
C VAL A 91 0.37 -0.96 -15.41
N GLN A 92 -0.13 -2.12 -15.82
CA GLN A 92 0.30 -3.42 -15.28
C GLN A 92 1.70 -3.85 -15.71
N SER A 93 2.21 -3.44 -16.89
CA SER A 93 3.44 -4.02 -17.46
C SER A 93 4.66 -3.97 -16.52
N LYS A 94 4.68 -3.03 -15.57
CA LYS A 94 5.70 -2.91 -14.54
C LYS A 94 5.25 -3.21 -13.10
N TYR A 95 3.95 -3.24 -12.79
CA TYR A 95 3.46 -3.34 -11.40
C TYR A 95 2.89 -4.73 -11.09
N GLN A 96 3.37 -5.33 -10.00
CA GLN A 96 2.93 -6.63 -9.51
C GLN A 96 2.25 -6.55 -8.14
N TYR A 97 2.50 -5.47 -7.40
CA TYR A 97 2.00 -5.23 -6.07
C TYR A 97 1.20 -3.93 -6.03
N PHE A 98 0.13 -3.93 -5.25
CA PHE A 98 -0.78 -2.80 -5.14
C PHE A 98 -1.15 -2.57 -3.68
N ARG A 99 -1.38 -1.31 -3.34
CA ARG A 99 -1.98 -0.87 -2.09
C ARG A 99 -2.80 0.37 -2.35
N VAL A 100 -3.65 0.75 -1.40
CA VAL A 100 -4.33 2.04 -1.41
C VAL A 100 -3.92 2.88 -0.22
N MET A 101 -3.92 4.19 -0.40
CA MET A 101 -3.63 5.16 0.65
C MET A 101 -4.83 6.07 0.82
N TYR A 102 -5.26 6.26 2.06
CA TYR A 102 -6.34 7.18 2.36
C TYR A 102 -5.80 8.61 2.30
N VAL A 103 -6.43 9.44 1.48
CA VAL A 103 -6.10 10.87 1.35
C VAL A 103 -7.13 11.63 2.17
N ALA A 104 -6.86 11.71 3.48
CA ALA A 104 -7.60 12.60 4.39
C ALA A 104 -6.96 13.99 4.39
N ASN A 105 -7.71 14.99 4.87
CA ASN A 105 -7.18 16.32 5.18
C ASN A 105 -6.17 16.32 6.35
N SER A 106 -5.94 15.18 7.01
CA SER A 106 -4.98 15.04 8.11
C SER A 106 -3.63 14.52 7.60
N ASN A 107 -2.53 15.11 8.12
CA ASN A 107 -1.13 14.83 7.76
C ASN A 107 -0.62 13.38 8.00
N THR A 108 -1.50 12.41 8.17
CA THR A 108 -1.19 11.00 8.39
C THR A 108 -1.61 10.18 7.19
N ALA A 109 -0.65 9.87 6.32
CA ALA A 109 -0.81 8.98 5.18
C ALA A 109 -0.90 7.52 5.67
N GLU A 110 -2.11 7.03 5.91
CA GLU A 110 -2.34 5.62 6.24
C GLU A 110 -2.54 4.80 4.97
N THR A 111 -1.91 3.62 4.92
CA THR A 111 -1.95 2.73 3.75
C THR A 111 -2.63 1.40 4.08
N SER A 112 -3.16 0.76 3.04
CA SER A 112 -3.64 -0.60 3.11
C SER A 112 -2.47 -1.58 3.28
N ASN A 113 -2.78 -2.83 3.63
CA ASN A 113 -1.86 -3.92 3.35
C ASN A 113 -1.51 -3.95 1.85
N THR A 114 -0.26 -4.29 1.56
CA THR A 114 0.19 -4.58 0.19
C THR A 114 -0.37 -5.92 -0.25
N ILE A 115 -0.95 -5.96 -1.45
CA ILE A 115 -1.38 -7.20 -2.09
C ILE A 115 -0.67 -7.40 -3.42
N ARG A 116 -0.58 -8.66 -3.85
CA ARG A 116 -0.07 -9.03 -5.17
C ARG A 116 -1.24 -9.20 -6.13
N ILE A 117 -1.07 -8.81 -7.39
CA ILE A 117 -2.08 -9.01 -8.41
C ILE A 117 -2.37 -10.50 -8.64
N SER A 118 -3.64 -10.86 -8.67
CA SER A 118 -4.10 -12.16 -9.14
C SER A 118 -4.29 -12.12 -10.65
N LYS A 119 -3.80 -13.15 -11.36
CA LYS A 119 -4.07 -13.34 -12.78
C LYS A 119 -5.37 -14.09 -12.98
#